data_AF-A0A7S2SP07-F1
#
_entry.id   AF-A0A7S2SP07-F1
#
_cell.length_a   1.000
_cell.length_b   1.000
_cell.length_c   1.000
_cell.angle_alpha   90.00
_cell.angle_beta   90.00
_cell.angle_gamma   90.00
#
_symmetry.space_group_name_H-M   'P 1'
#
loop_
_entity.id
_entity.type
_entity.pdbx_description
1 polymer ?
#
loop_
_entity_poly.entity_id
_entity_poly.type
_entity_poly.pdbx_seq_one_letter_code
_entity_poly.pdbx_strand_id
1 'polypeptide(L)'
;MAAAVGQMEAAGAVAEEEEMPIIEDVDREAGDGEAHAIRRDKLPQKDYYSKWDKFAAETEEDLAKEEEMERKASDAMLGKGKYAMSEAEQKNKETHEKLKEAKKAMDERREMDEAAKHEVADQEGETRVFQMADFAGKRVIVFKGCRGCTYELPASLAGMIKVFVERCTGCTFTVKCRLITSFIEVGHSDQCELRVEENELHTLQVDLSSDLTVTYAEGLFKPEHKIYSAGTRNMQVLAEGGRLSSNSDFLRDLAPVVVHGEERSMSDPRSEEQHFITQLIGGELITEVAIQIGNRWATKRELDLEDASQAMISARQARELEEKAEQEKLFGNQSFSKREYAQAAVHYTTAIDYALTVSDAGDPIALTHICYSNRAACFLQLGQHEKALADAESCIRIKDDFHKGYFRKGMALHAMARYREALPALGRALDLENPKNKTSVRQIKEAVQFAEAMLAKQMRG
;
A
#
# COMPACT_ATOMS: atom_id res chain seq x y z
N MET A 1 -28.51 46.59 -24.67
CA MET A 1 -27.45 47.61 -24.56
C MET A 1 -26.51 47.13 -23.47
N ALA A 2 -25.36 46.55 -23.82
CA ALA A 2 -24.11 47.23 -24.17
C ALA A 2 -23.33 47.73 -22.93
N ALA A 3 -22.27 46.99 -22.63
CA ALA A 3 -20.95 47.30 -22.04
C ALA A 3 -20.69 48.59 -21.23
N ALA A 4 -20.05 48.42 -20.06
CA ALA A 4 -18.73 49.00 -19.68
C ALA A 4 -18.42 48.53 -18.23
N VAL A 5 -17.43 47.65 -18.00
CA VAL A 5 -16.00 47.92 -17.69
C VAL A 5 -15.79 48.62 -16.34
N GLY A 6 -15.18 47.88 -15.41
CA GLY A 6 -14.54 48.37 -14.20
C GLY A 6 -13.56 47.31 -13.67
N GLN A 7 -12.28 47.51 -13.97
CA GLN A 7 -11.15 46.69 -13.52
C GLN A 7 -11.00 46.79 -11.98
N MET A 8 -10.70 45.67 -11.31
CA MET A 8 -10.03 45.69 -10.02
C MET A 8 -8.77 44.84 -10.12
N GLU A 9 -7.65 45.52 -9.87
CA GLU A 9 -6.28 45.03 -9.87
C GLU A 9 -6.10 43.98 -8.77
N ALA A 10 -5.49 42.85 -9.13
CA ALA A 10 -4.92 41.92 -8.16
C ALA A 10 -3.56 42.48 -7.71
N ALA A 11 -3.56 43.22 -6.60
CA ALA A 11 -2.35 43.55 -5.86
C ALA A 11 -2.04 42.39 -4.91
N GLY A 12 -0.86 41.79 -5.09
CA GLY A 12 -0.36 40.75 -4.20
C GLY A 12 -0.08 41.28 -2.80
N ALA A 13 -0.48 40.52 -1.78
CA ALA A 13 0.06 40.59 -0.45
C ALA A 13 0.83 39.29 -0.21
N VAL A 14 2.15 39.43 -0.16
CA VAL A 14 3.11 38.43 0.29
C VAL A 14 2.83 38.23 1.79
N ALA A 15 2.49 37.01 2.20
CA ALA A 15 2.54 36.65 3.61
C ALA A 15 4.03 36.48 3.95
N GLU A 16 4.56 37.44 4.73
CA GLU A 16 5.85 37.32 5.39
C GLU A 16 5.80 36.10 6.32
N GLU A 17 6.70 35.15 6.11
CA GLU A 17 7.02 34.11 7.10
C GLU A 17 7.60 34.83 8.33
N GLU A 18 6.86 34.89 9.44
CA GLU A 18 7.41 35.32 10.72
C GLU A 18 8.45 34.28 11.17
N GLU A 19 9.72 34.67 11.14
CA GLU A 19 10.86 33.93 11.68
C GLU A 19 10.63 33.60 13.16
N MET A 20 10.72 32.31 13.49
CA MET A 20 10.80 31.84 14.87
C MET A 20 12.06 32.40 15.55
N PRO A 21 11.97 32.87 16.82
CA PRO A 21 13.09 33.48 17.51
C PRO A 21 14.19 32.45 17.82
N ILE A 22 15.40 32.77 17.36
CA ILE A 22 16.65 32.09 17.69
C ILE A 22 16.92 32.33 19.19
N ILE A 23 16.95 31.26 19.99
CA ILE A 23 17.45 31.33 21.36
C ILE A 23 18.98 31.44 21.26
N GLU A 24 19.49 32.66 21.42
CA GLU A 24 20.92 32.93 21.56
C GLU A 24 21.40 32.38 22.91
N ASP A 25 22.17 31.30 22.88
CA ASP A 25 23.00 30.88 24.01
C ASP A 25 24.17 31.86 24.17
N VAL A 26 24.01 32.80 25.09
CA VAL A 26 25.09 33.66 25.59
C VAL A 26 25.63 33.04 26.88
N ASP A 27 26.81 32.43 26.81
CA ASP A 27 27.98 32.92 27.57
C ASP A 27 29.28 32.21 27.17
N ARG A 28 30.28 33.04 26.83
CA ARG A 28 31.69 32.69 26.67
C ARG A 28 32.38 32.80 28.04
N GLU A 29 33.31 31.89 28.36
CA GLU A 29 34.77 32.20 28.40
C GLU A 29 35.63 31.03 28.95
N ALA A 30 36.68 30.74 28.17
CA ALA A 30 38.02 30.20 28.42
C ALA A 30 38.37 29.36 29.68
N GLY A 31 39.05 28.23 29.43
CA GLY A 31 39.94 27.58 30.41
C GLY A 31 40.41 26.19 29.98
N ASP A 32 41.72 25.99 29.88
CA ASP A 32 42.42 24.79 29.40
C ASP A 32 42.10 23.47 30.14
N GLY A 33 42.14 22.38 29.35
CA GLY A 33 42.68 21.06 29.71
C GLY A 33 42.20 20.36 30.98
N GLU A 34 41.28 19.40 30.83
CA GLU A 34 41.38 18.06 31.43
C GLU A 34 40.22 17.16 30.94
N ALA A 35 40.53 15.86 30.76
CA ALA A 35 39.56 14.85 30.36
C ALA A 35 38.48 14.69 31.44
N HIS A 36 37.25 15.13 31.15
CA HIS A 36 36.09 14.82 31.99
C HIS A 36 35.18 13.80 31.32
N ALA A 37 35.11 12.63 31.96
CA ALA A 37 34.07 11.64 31.80
C ALA A 37 32.69 12.32 31.82
N ILE A 38 31.92 12.15 30.76
CA ILE A 38 30.53 12.57 30.72
C ILE A 38 29.76 11.65 31.66
N ARG A 39 29.53 12.10 32.90
CA ARG A 39 28.49 11.52 33.77
C ARG A 39 27.14 11.72 33.08
N ARG A 40 26.61 10.65 32.49
CA ARG A 40 25.23 10.57 31.96
C ARG A 40 24.20 10.30 33.07
N ASP A 41 24.44 10.80 34.27
CA ASP A 41 23.45 10.75 35.34
C ASP A 41 22.63 12.03 35.30
N LYS A 42 21.35 11.87 34.94
CA LYS A 42 20.27 12.88 34.88
C LYS A 42 20.09 13.58 33.52
N LEU A 43 19.59 12.84 32.53
CA LEU A 43 18.56 13.41 31.65
C LEU A 43 17.20 13.02 32.26
N PRO A 44 16.39 13.97 32.75
CA PRO A 44 15.08 13.65 33.28
C PRO A 44 14.16 13.26 32.12
N GLN A 45 13.98 11.97 31.89
CA GLN A 45 13.05 11.39 30.89
C GLN A 45 11.59 11.79 31.13
N LYS A 46 11.28 12.37 32.31
CA LYS A 46 9.98 12.98 32.61
C LYS A 46 9.75 14.27 31.82
N ASP A 47 10.79 14.88 31.27
CA ASP A 47 10.75 16.25 30.76
C ASP A 47 10.39 16.33 29.26
N TYR A 48 10.56 15.27 28.46
CA TYR A 48 10.19 15.30 27.03
C TYR A 48 8.67 15.19 26.84
N TYR A 49 8.06 14.08 27.27
CA TYR A 49 6.60 13.90 27.18
C TYR A 49 5.83 14.85 28.08
N SER A 50 6.34 15.23 29.28
CA SER A 50 5.64 16.24 30.08
C SER A 50 5.72 17.64 29.48
N LYS A 51 6.77 18.00 28.72
CA LYS A 51 6.79 19.24 27.96
C LYS A 51 5.76 19.23 26.84
N TRP A 52 5.57 18.11 26.14
CA TRP A 52 4.54 18.00 25.10
C TRP A 52 3.13 17.91 25.66
N ASP A 53 2.90 17.20 26.78
CA ASP A 53 1.62 17.17 27.48
C ASP A 53 1.27 18.55 28.04
N LYS A 54 2.28 19.27 28.56
CA LYS A 54 2.11 20.62 29.09
C LYS A 54 1.94 21.63 27.96
N PHE A 55 2.67 21.50 26.85
CA PHE A 55 2.46 22.29 25.64
C PHE A 55 1.08 22.03 25.04
N ALA A 56 0.61 20.79 24.97
CA ALA A 56 -0.74 20.45 24.49
C ALA A 56 -1.83 21.00 25.44
N ALA A 57 -1.63 20.90 26.75
CA ALA A 57 -2.54 21.48 27.74
C ALA A 57 -2.54 23.02 27.70
N GLU A 58 -1.37 23.65 27.59
CA GLU A 58 -1.22 25.09 27.44
C GLU A 58 -1.82 25.57 26.10
N THR A 59 -1.64 24.80 25.02
CA THR A 59 -2.24 25.10 23.70
C THR A 59 -3.76 24.91 23.72
N GLU A 60 -4.30 23.88 24.38
CA GLU A 60 -5.74 23.74 24.60
C GLU A 60 -6.30 24.90 25.44
N GLU A 61 -5.56 25.32 26.47
CA GLU A 61 -5.96 26.43 27.33
C GLU A 61 -5.88 27.78 26.59
N ASP A 62 -4.88 27.96 25.74
CA ASP A 62 -4.70 29.17 24.93
C ASP A 62 -5.69 29.23 23.78
N LEU A 63 -5.98 28.12 23.08
CA LEU A 63 -7.07 28.02 22.11
C LEU A 63 -8.43 28.28 22.78
N ALA A 64 -8.67 27.76 23.99
CA ALA A 64 -9.89 28.04 24.73
C ALA A 64 -10.00 29.52 25.14
N LYS A 65 -8.89 30.16 25.52
CA LYS A 65 -8.84 31.61 25.80
C LYS A 65 -9.04 32.44 24.54
N GLU A 66 -8.48 32.00 23.42
CA GLU A 66 -8.59 32.66 22.12
C GLU A 66 -10.03 32.55 21.59
N GLU A 67 -10.64 31.36 21.63
CA GLU A 67 -12.07 31.15 21.35
C GLU A 67 -12.95 31.98 22.31
N GLU A 68 -12.61 32.08 23.60
CA GLU A 68 -13.38 32.91 24.53
C GLU A 68 -13.20 34.41 24.26
N MET A 69 -12.02 34.85 23.81
CA MET A 69 -11.75 36.22 23.39
C MET A 69 -12.47 36.55 22.08
N GLU A 70 -12.43 35.67 21.08
CA GLU A 70 -13.19 35.79 19.84
C GLU A 70 -14.70 35.80 20.09
N ARG A 71 -15.19 34.93 20.99
CA ARG A 71 -16.59 34.92 21.43
C ARG A 71 -16.97 36.22 22.13
N LYS A 72 -16.12 36.75 23.01
CA LYS A 72 -16.31 38.06 23.67
C LYS A 72 -16.25 39.23 22.69
N ALA A 73 -15.35 39.18 21.70
CA ALA A 73 -15.21 40.20 20.66
C ALA A 73 -16.42 40.19 19.71
N SER A 74 -16.89 39.02 19.32
CA SER A 74 -18.12 38.80 18.53
C SER A 74 -19.37 39.27 19.30
N ASP A 75 -19.49 38.88 20.58
CA ASP A 75 -20.57 39.32 21.49
C ASP A 75 -20.56 40.85 21.71
N ALA A 76 -19.38 41.48 21.71
CA ALA A 76 -19.21 42.92 21.83
C ALA A 76 -19.56 43.67 20.52
N MET A 77 -19.23 43.10 19.36
CA MET A 77 -19.57 43.67 18.05
C MET A 77 -21.07 43.67 17.76
N LEU A 78 -21.80 42.67 18.25
CA LEU A 78 -23.22 42.44 17.92
C LEU A 78 -24.23 42.96 18.96
N GLY A 79 -23.77 43.59 20.05
CA GLY A 79 -24.63 44.35 20.96
C GLY A 79 -25.68 43.52 21.72
N LYS A 80 -25.23 42.80 22.76
CA LYS A 80 -26.02 42.08 23.79
C LYS A 80 -27.08 41.08 23.30
N GLY A 81 -26.70 39.80 23.43
CA GLY A 81 -27.48 38.82 24.18
C GLY A 81 -28.72 38.28 23.50
N LYS A 82 -28.53 37.43 22.49
CA LYS A 82 -29.44 36.36 22.03
C LYS A 82 -28.89 35.76 20.73
N TYR A 83 -27.94 34.85 20.82
CA TYR A 83 -27.73 33.88 19.75
C TYR A 83 -27.77 32.49 20.37
N ALA A 84 -28.74 31.69 19.94
CA ALA A 84 -28.70 30.25 20.16
C ALA A 84 -27.49 29.70 19.41
N MET A 85 -26.73 28.78 20.02
CA MET A 85 -25.56 28.17 19.38
C MET A 85 -25.92 27.73 17.96
N SER A 86 -25.07 28.08 16.99
CA SER A 86 -25.27 27.61 15.62
C SER A 86 -25.23 26.08 15.58
N GLU A 87 -25.88 25.45 14.59
CA GLU A 87 -25.84 23.99 14.43
C GLU A 87 -24.39 23.45 14.36
N ALA A 88 -23.45 24.26 13.86
CA ALA A 88 -22.03 23.92 13.81
C ALA A 88 -21.36 23.92 15.20
N GLU A 89 -21.64 24.92 16.04
CA GLU A 89 -21.14 24.97 17.42
C GLU A 89 -21.75 23.87 18.29
N GLN A 90 -23.04 23.58 18.10
CA GLN A 90 -23.70 22.49 18.81
C GLN A 90 -23.12 21.13 18.42
N LYS A 91 -22.85 20.91 17.13
CA LYS A 91 -22.19 19.69 16.64
C LYS A 91 -20.73 19.59 17.11
N ASN A 92 -19.99 20.68 17.17
CA ASN A 92 -18.62 20.69 17.70
C ASN A 92 -18.59 20.37 19.19
N LYS A 93 -19.49 20.97 19.98
CA LYS A 93 -19.62 20.67 21.41
C LYS A 93 -19.98 19.21 21.67
N GLU A 94 -20.95 18.68 20.92
CA GLU A 94 -21.31 17.26 21.00
C GLU A 94 -20.15 16.34 20.58
N THR A 95 -19.34 16.76 19.60
CA THR A 95 -18.15 16.00 19.17
C THR A 95 -17.06 16.01 20.23
N HIS A 96 -16.81 17.17 20.86
CA HIS A 96 -15.86 17.30 21.96
C HIS A 96 -16.28 16.49 23.19
N GLU A 97 -17.56 16.52 23.56
CA GLU A 97 -18.10 15.69 24.64
C GLU A 97 -17.93 14.19 24.34
N LYS A 98 -18.23 13.74 23.12
CA LYS A 98 -17.99 12.36 22.68
C LYS A 98 -16.51 11.96 22.71
N LEU A 99 -15.60 12.86 22.33
CA LEU A 99 -14.16 12.60 22.38
C LEU A 99 -13.67 12.47 23.83
N LYS A 100 -14.19 13.30 24.73
CA LYS A 100 -13.89 13.24 26.16
C LYS A 100 -14.41 11.94 26.80
N GLU A 101 -15.62 11.51 26.45
CA GLU A 101 -16.16 10.22 26.88
C GLU A 101 -15.34 9.05 26.32
N ALA A 102 -14.94 9.10 25.05
CA ALA A 102 -14.09 8.09 24.44
C ALA A 102 -12.70 8.00 25.10
N LYS A 103 -12.06 9.14 25.40
CA LYS A 103 -10.80 9.20 26.14
C LYS A 103 -10.95 8.58 27.53
N LYS A 104 -12.00 8.94 28.26
CA LYS A 104 -12.30 8.36 29.58
C LYS A 104 -12.46 6.85 29.51
N ALA A 105 -13.21 6.34 28.53
CA ALA A 105 -13.39 4.90 28.35
C ALA A 105 -12.07 4.18 27.97
N MET A 106 -11.19 4.85 27.21
CA MET A 106 -9.86 4.35 26.89
C MET A 106 -8.96 4.28 28.13
N ASP A 107 -8.98 5.32 28.98
CA ASP A 107 -8.23 5.37 30.24
C ASP A 107 -8.72 4.29 31.22
N GLU A 108 -10.04 4.16 31.40
CA GLU A 108 -10.64 3.09 32.24
C GLU A 108 -10.26 1.69 31.75
N ARG A 109 -10.23 1.48 30.43
CA ARG A 109 -9.78 0.21 29.84
C ARG A 109 -8.30 -0.05 30.09
N ARG A 110 -7.46 0.97 29.96
CA ARG A 110 -6.02 0.89 30.22
C ARG A 110 -5.73 0.54 31.67
N GLU A 111 -6.44 1.15 32.62
CA GLU A 111 -6.31 0.82 34.05
C GLU A 111 -6.70 -0.64 34.34
N MET A 112 -7.78 -1.12 33.72
CA MET A 112 -8.19 -2.52 33.83
C MET A 112 -7.13 -3.48 33.24
N ASP A 113 -6.56 -3.15 32.09
CA ASP A 113 -5.53 -3.95 31.44
C ASP A 113 -4.24 -3.98 32.28
N GLU A 114 -3.83 -2.88 32.91
CA GLU A 114 -2.69 -2.85 33.85
C GLU A 114 -2.97 -3.69 35.11
N ALA A 115 -4.18 -3.59 35.68
CA ALA A 115 -4.56 -4.36 36.86
C ALA A 115 -4.51 -5.89 36.61
N ALA A 116 -4.70 -6.32 35.36
CA ALA A 116 -4.63 -7.72 34.94
C ALA A 116 -3.20 -8.27 34.81
N LYS A 117 -2.16 -7.42 34.91
CA LYS A 117 -0.75 -7.83 34.78
C LYS A 117 -0.13 -8.20 36.13
N HIS A 118 0.65 -9.27 36.15
CA HIS A 118 1.53 -9.61 37.26
C HIS A 118 2.85 -8.85 37.06
N GLU A 119 3.11 -7.88 37.92
CA GLU A 119 4.31 -7.04 37.82
C GLU A 119 5.41 -7.55 38.76
N VAL A 120 6.61 -7.70 38.20
CA VAL A 120 7.86 -7.97 38.92
C VAL A 120 8.72 -6.72 38.76
N ALA A 121 8.73 -5.86 39.77
CA ALA A 121 9.33 -4.54 39.70
C ALA A 121 10.59 -4.39 40.56
N ASP A 122 11.57 -3.67 40.02
CA ASP A 122 12.73 -3.11 40.72
C ASP A 122 13.55 -4.13 41.54
N GLN A 123 13.65 -5.37 41.03
CA GLN A 123 14.46 -6.42 41.65
C GLN A 123 15.93 -6.31 41.26
N GLU A 124 16.83 -6.76 42.13
CA GLU A 124 18.28 -6.71 41.90
C GLU A 124 18.93 -8.06 42.24
N GLY A 125 19.65 -8.65 41.28
CA GLY A 125 20.37 -9.91 41.45
C GLY A 125 19.50 -11.14 41.74
N GLU A 126 18.17 -11.04 41.57
CA GLU A 126 17.24 -12.12 41.89
C GLU A 126 17.36 -13.26 40.88
N THR A 127 17.30 -14.51 41.35
CA THR A 127 17.09 -15.68 40.50
C THR A 127 15.78 -16.36 40.89
N ARG A 128 14.84 -16.48 39.94
CA ARG A 128 13.51 -17.05 40.22
C ARG A 128 12.98 -17.89 39.08
N VAL A 129 12.46 -19.07 39.43
CA VAL A 129 11.65 -19.93 38.56
C VAL A 129 10.19 -19.78 38.96
N PHE A 130 9.35 -19.29 38.06
CA PHE A 130 7.95 -19.00 38.34
C PHE A 130 7.09 -20.26 38.37
N GLN A 131 6.05 -20.24 39.18
CA GLN A 131 5.02 -21.27 39.29
C GLN A 131 3.64 -20.62 39.19
N MET A 132 2.61 -21.41 38.85
CA MET A 132 1.25 -20.90 38.70
C MET A 132 0.72 -20.14 39.95
N ALA A 133 1.18 -20.53 41.14
CA ALA A 133 0.81 -19.87 42.38
C ALA A 133 1.30 -18.41 42.48
N ASP A 134 2.37 -18.05 41.77
CA ASP A 134 2.96 -16.70 41.82
C ASP A 134 2.04 -15.63 41.21
N PHE A 135 1.21 -16.01 40.24
CA PHE A 135 0.48 -15.05 39.41
C PHE A 135 -0.87 -14.61 39.99
N ALA A 136 -1.35 -15.24 41.08
CA ALA A 136 -2.65 -14.95 41.68
C ALA A 136 -3.82 -14.90 40.65
N GLY A 137 -3.80 -15.81 39.67
CA GLY A 137 -4.81 -15.90 38.60
C GLY A 137 -4.58 -14.96 37.41
N LYS A 138 -3.58 -14.08 37.47
CA LYS A 138 -3.14 -13.26 36.33
C LYS A 138 -2.40 -14.13 35.31
N ARG A 139 -2.40 -13.70 34.05
CA ARG A 139 -1.80 -14.48 32.94
C ARG A 139 -0.89 -13.65 32.04
N VAL A 140 -0.73 -12.37 32.34
CA VAL A 140 0.23 -11.48 31.70
C VAL A 140 1.29 -11.14 32.73
N ILE A 141 2.56 -11.21 32.37
CA ILE A 141 3.68 -10.84 33.25
C ILE A 141 4.46 -9.68 32.66
N VAL A 142 4.86 -8.75 33.53
CA VAL A 142 5.71 -7.61 33.21
C VAL A 142 6.90 -7.63 34.15
N PHE A 143 8.10 -7.68 33.60
CA PHE A 143 9.33 -7.42 34.32
C PHE A 143 9.71 -5.96 34.12
N LYS A 144 9.86 -5.20 35.21
CA LYS A 144 10.01 -3.75 35.14
C LYS A 144 11.14 -3.24 36.01
N GLY A 145 12.15 -2.60 35.44
CA GLY A 145 13.23 -2.00 36.23
C GLY A 145 14.18 -2.99 36.92
N CYS A 146 14.12 -4.28 36.56
CA CYS A 146 14.97 -5.31 37.17
C CYS A 146 16.43 -5.20 36.70
N ARG A 147 17.38 -5.51 37.58
CA ARG A 147 18.82 -5.44 37.30
C ARG A 147 19.55 -6.73 37.67
N GLY A 148 20.35 -7.29 36.77
CA GLY A 148 21.17 -8.48 37.05
C GLY A 148 20.35 -9.73 37.43
N CYS A 149 19.06 -9.77 37.09
CA CYS A 149 18.15 -10.85 37.50
C CYS A 149 18.08 -11.97 36.47
N THR A 150 17.81 -13.19 36.92
CA THR A 150 17.57 -14.37 36.08
C THR A 150 16.18 -14.92 36.36
N TYR A 151 15.32 -14.92 35.34
CA TYR A 151 13.93 -15.34 35.46
C TYR A 151 13.62 -16.49 34.50
N GLU A 152 12.93 -17.52 35.01
CA GLU A 152 12.46 -18.65 34.21
C GLU A 152 10.94 -18.80 34.29
N LEU A 153 10.29 -18.85 33.13
CA LEU A 153 8.88 -19.20 32.94
C LEU A 153 8.81 -20.65 32.43
N PRO A 154 8.72 -21.66 33.32
CA PRO A 154 8.80 -23.08 32.94
C PRO A 154 7.59 -23.52 32.11
N ALA A 155 7.73 -24.62 31.35
CA ALA A 155 6.66 -25.17 30.51
C ALA A 155 5.39 -25.57 31.28
N SER A 156 5.48 -25.76 32.60
CA SER A 156 4.33 -26.00 33.48
C SER A 156 3.38 -24.80 33.59
N LEU A 157 3.78 -23.60 33.16
CA LEU A 157 2.93 -22.42 33.15
C LEU A 157 1.93 -22.43 31.97
N ALA A 158 0.89 -23.24 32.07
CA ALA A 158 -0.20 -23.30 31.10
C ALA A 158 -1.07 -22.04 31.06
N GLY A 159 -1.37 -21.54 29.85
CA GLY A 159 -2.35 -20.48 29.64
C GLY A 159 -1.83 -19.06 29.87
N MET A 160 -0.50 -18.88 29.98
CA MET A 160 0.12 -17.56 29.94
C MET A 160 -0.25 -16.85 28.64
N ILE A 161 -0.60 -15.57 28.73
CA ILE A 161 -1.06 -14.76 27.61
C ILE A 161 0.13 -14.11 26.93
N LYS A 162 0.89 -13.28 27.65
CA LYS A 162 1.93 -12.39 27.09
C LYS A 162 2.99 -12.06 28.15
N VAL A 163 4.21 -11.78 27.69
CA VAL A 163 5.35 -11.35 28.52
C VAL A 163 5.81 -9.97 28.04
N PHE A 164 6.08 -9.09 28.99
CA PHE A 164 6.69 -7.78 28.77
C PHE A 164 7.97 -7.67 29.58
N VAL A 165 9.00 -7.09 28.99
CA VAL A 165 10.25 -6.72 29.64
C VAL A 165 10.45 -5.23 29.41
N GLU A 166 10.47 -4.44 30.47
CA GLU A 166 10.57 -2.98 30.38
C GLU A 166 11.66 -2.45 31.30
N ARG A 167 12.59 -1.67 30.76
CA ARG A 167 13.62 -0.97 31.56
C ARG A 167 14.48 -1.90 32.40
N CYS A 168 14.73 -3.11 31.92
CA CYS A 168 15.58 -4.08 32.61
C CYS A 168 17.04 -3.93 32.15
N THR A 169 17.99 -4.26 33.02
CA THR A 169 19.43 -4.18 32.68
C THR A 169 20.19 -5.41 33.15
N GLY A 170 20.97 -6.04 32.27
CA GLY A 170 21.79 -7.19 32.66
C GLY A 170 20.96 -8.42 33.06
N CYS A 171 19.72 -8.55 32.56
CA CYS A 171 18.80 -9.59 32.96
C CYS A 171 18.73 -10.74 31.95
N THR A 172 18.49 -11.96 32.43
CA THR A 172 18.21 -13.13 31.60
C THR A 172 16.77 -13.58 31.82
N PHE A 173 16.02 -13.74 30.72
CA PHE A 173 14.64 -14.21 30.70
C PHE A 173 14.55 -15.49 29.90
N THR A 174 14.21 -16.60 30.54
CA THR A 174 14.01 -17.91 29.89
C THR A 174 12.53 -18.22 29.83
N VAL A 175 11.97 -18.32 28.62
CA VAL A 175 10.55 -18.59 28.37
C VAL A 175 10.42 -19.99 27.78
N LYS A 176 9.96 -20.93 28.61
CA LYS A 176 9.66 -22.32 28.23
C LYS A 176 8.18 -22.56 28.01
N CYS A 177 7.31 -21.72 28.58
CA CYS A 177 5.87 -21.88 28.48
C CYS A 177 5.29 -21.41 27.13
N ARG A 178 4.19 -22.03 26.72
CA ARG A 178 3.39 -21.55 25.60
C ARG A 178 2.66 -20.26 25.97
N LEU A 179 2.86 -19.21 25.18
CA LEU A 179 2.08 -17.97 25.25
C LEU A 179 0.89 -18.05 24.30
N ILE A 180 -0.31 -17.66 24.77
CA ILE A 180 -1.52 -17.66 23.94
C ILE A 180 -1.38 -16.69 22.77
N THR A 181 -0.78 -15.52 22.99
CA THR A 181 -0.55 -14.56 21.91
C THR A 181 0.68 -14.90 21.07
N SER A 182 1.50 -15.88 21.50
CA SER A 182 2.82 -16.17 20.92
C SER A 182 3.65 -14.89 20.67
N PHE A 183 3.58 -13.97 21.64
CA PHE A 183 4.09 -12.60 21.51
C PHE A 183 4.82 -12.16 22.79
N ILE A 184 5.99 -11.55 22.63
CA ILE A 184 6.77 -10.93 23.70
C ILE A 184 7.13 -9.50 23.30
N GLU A 185 7.12 -8.59 24.27
CA GLU A 185 7.65 -7.22 24.11
C GLU A 185 8.88 -7.02 24.99
N VAL A 186 9.91 -6.42 24.42
CA VAL A 186 11.09 -5.95 25.13
C VAL A 186 11.26 -4.48 24.81
N GLY A 187 11.15 -3.61 25.81
CA GLY A 187 11.25 -2.17 25.67
C GLY A 187 12.30 -1.59 26.58
N HIS A 188 13.07 -0.62 26.10
CA HIS A 188 14.00 0.17 26.92
C HIS A 188 14.97 -0.65 27.77
N SER A 189 15.36 -1.84 27.31
CA SER A 189 16.15 -2.78 28.12
C SER A 189 17.54 -2.97 27.55
N ASP A 190 18.54 -3.02 28.42
CA ASP A 190 19.94 -3.02 28.01
C ASP A 190 20.68 -4.24 28.54
N GLN A 191 21.61 -4.80 27.75
CA GLN A 191 22.47 -5.92 28.15
C GLN A 191 21.67 -7.15 28.63
N CYS A 192 20.51 -7.38 28.02
CA CYS A 192 19.61 -8.45 28.42
C CYS A 192 19.74 -9.68 27.50
N GLU A 193 19.31 -10.83 28.00
CA GLU A 193 19.20 -12.06 27.22
C GLU A 193 17.77 -12.61 27.30
N LEU A 194 17.16 -12.90 26.16
CA LEU A 194 15.88 -13.57 26.05
C LEU A 194 16.08 -14.95 25.42
N ARG A 195 15.72 -16.01 26.14
CA ARG A 195 15.79 -17.40 25.66
C ARG A 195 14.39 -17.95 25.46
N VAL A 196 14.08 -18.35 24.23
CA VAL A 196 12.85 -19.05 23.86
C VAL A 196 13.16 -20.52 23.74
N GLU A 197 12.62 -21.30 24.67
CA GLU A 197 12.85 -22.73 24.81
C GLU A 197 11.51 -23.48 24.80
N GLU A 198 11.52 -24.76 24.40
CA GLU A 198 10.38 -25.70 24.41
C GLU A 198 9.11 -25.33 23.59
N ASN A 199 8.83 -24.06 23.32
CA ASN A 199 7.60 -23.58 22.66
C ASN A 199 7.86 -22.48 21.64
N GLU A 200 7.02 -22.46 20.61
CA GLU A 200 7.10 -21.51 19.50
C GLU A 200 6.61 -20.11 19.89
N LEU A 201 7.42 -19.11 19.52
CA LEU A 201 7.08 -17.70 19.62
C LEU A 201 6.98 -17.13 18.20
N HIS A 202 5.79 -16.69 17.81
CA HIS A 202 5.51 -16.21 16.45
C HIS A 202 6.03 -14.79 16.25
N THR A 203 5.95 -13.96 17.29
CA THR A 203 6.35 -12.56 17.19
C THR A 203 7.10 -12.11 18.42
N LEU A 204 8.17 -11.37 18.20
CA LEU A 204 8.89 -10.62 19.22
C LEU A 204 8.96 -9.17 18.76
N GLN A 205 8.66 -8.23 19.66
CA GLN A 205 8.86 -6.82 19.43
C GLN A 205 9.94 -6.31 20.38
N VAL A 206 10.91 -5.58 19.84
CA VAL A 206 12.02 -5.02 20.60
C VAL A 206 12.17 -3.53 20.30
N ASP A 207 11.90 -2.69 21.28
CA ASP A 207 11.94 -1.24 21.12
C ASP A 207 13.00 -0.63 22.03
N LEU A 208 13.77 0.31 21.50
CA LEU A 208 14.64 1.23 22.25
C LEU A 208 15.60 0.51 23.23
N SER A 209 16.13 -0.63 22.81
CA SER A 209 16.91 -1.56 23.63
C SER A 209 18.31 -1.75 23.05
N SER A 210 19.33 -1.94 23.89
CA SER A 210 20.72 -2.13 23.46
C SER A 210 21.34 -3.43 23.99
N ASP A 211 22.26 -4.02 23.22
CA ASP A 211 23.01 -5.22 23.65
C ASP A 211 22.07 -6.37 24.06
N LEU A 212 21.02 -6.60 23.28
CA LEU A 212 20.04 -7.66 23.53
C LEU A 212 20.41 -8.93 22.73
N THR A 213 20.54 -10.07 23.43
CA THR A 213 20.68 -11.38 22.78
C THR A 213 19.36 -12.14 22.87
N VAL A 214 18.82 -12.52 21.72
CA VAL A 214 17.61 -13.35 21.61
C VAL A 214 17.99 -14.73 21.08
N THR A 215 17.76 -15.77 21.87
CA THR A 215 18.13 -17.15 21.52
C THR A 215 16.89 -18.03 21.39
N TYR A 216 16.74 -18.69 20.26
CA TYR A 216 15.75 -19.73 20.02
C TYR A 216 16.39 -21.12 20.05
N ALA A 217 15.77 -22.06 20.77
CA ALA A 217 16.17 -23.47 20.71
C ALA A 217 15.94 -24.08 19.31
N GLU A 218 16.51 -25.26 19.08
CA GLU A 218 16.45 -25.96 17.78
C GLU A 218 15.01 -26.17 17.30
N GLY A 219 14.72 -25.82 16.04
CA GLY A 219 13.41 -25.99 15.42
C GLY A 219 12.32 -25.00 15.87
N LEU A 220 12.62 -24.05 16.77
CA LEU A 220 11.61 -23.12 17.30
C LEU A 220 11.45 -21.82 16.49
N PHE A 221 12.41 -21.45 15.63
CA PHE A 221 12.31 -20.26 14.79
C PHE A 221 12.01 -20.67 13.34
N LYS A 222 10.79 -20.38 12.87
CA LYS A 222 10.27 -20.84 11.57
C LYS A 222 10.11 -19.67 10.58
N PRO A 223 9.94 -19.95 9.27
CA PRO A 223 9.77 -18.90 8.25
C PRO A 223 8.63 -17.91 8.50
N GLU A 224 7.58 -18.34 9.20
CA GLU A 224 6.43 -17.51 9.58
C GLU A 224 6.68 -16.61 10.80
N HIS A 225 7.77 -16.84 11.56
CA HIS A 225 8.09 -16.05 12.74
C HIS A 225 8.78 -14.74 12.36
N LYS A 226 8.49 -13.68 13.11
CA LYS A 226 9.04 -12.35 12.87
C LYS A 226 9.52 -11.72 14.17
N ILE A 227 10.68 -11.08 14.11
CA ILE A 227 11.14 -10.16 15.15
C ILE A 227 11.07 -8.75 14.58
N TYR A 228 10.29 -7.90 15.20
CA TYR A 228 10.23 -6.48 14.90
C TYR A 228 11.14 -5.75 15.86
N SER A 229 11.99 -4.86 15.35
CA SER A 229 12.81 -4.04 16.23
C SER A 229 12.89 -2.60 15.79
N ALA A 230 12.77 -1.66 16.72
CA ALA A 230 12.86 -0.23 16.46
C ALA A 230 13.78 0.46 17.46
N GLY A 231 14.68 1.31 16.97
CA GLY A 231 15.65 2.02 17.82
C GLY A 231 16.59 1.11 18.61
N THR A 232 16.83 -0.13 18.15
CA THR A 232 17.64 -1.14 18.85
C THR A 232 19.10 -1.15 18.43
N ARG A 233 20.04 -1.25 19.39
CA ARG A 233 21.50 -1.34 19.14
C ARG A 233 22.05 -2.71 19.52
N ASN A 234 22.97 -3.25 18.74
CA ASN A 234 23.66 -4.51 18.98
C ASN A 234 22.72 -5.65 19.38
N MET A 235 21.58 -5.76 18.69
CA MET A 235 20.67 -6.87 18.90
C MET A 235 21.19 -8.08 18.12
N GLN A 236 21.45 -9.18 18.84
CA GLN A 236 21.83 -10.45 18.24
C GLN A 236 20.67 -11.43 18.32
N VAL A 237 20.31 -12.03 17.19
CA VAL A 237 19.33 -13.12 17.13
C VAL A 237 20.06 -14.40 16.80
N LEU A 238 19.87 -15.42 17.63
CA LEU A 238 20.45 -16.74 17.50
C LEU A 238 19.31 -17.77 17.36
N ALA A 239 19.37 -18.61 16.34
CA ALA A 239 18.42 -19.72 16.16
C ALA A 239 19.15 -21.03 15.87
N GLU A 240 18.39 -22.13 15.86
CA GLU A 240 18.92 -23.46 15.56
C GLU A 240 20.08 -23.87 16.49
N GLY A 241 19.94 -23.58 17.79
CA GLY A 241 20.99 -23.83 18.78
C GLY A 241 22.23 -22.94 18.60
N GLY A 242 22.08 -21.78 17.96
CA GLY A 242 23.16 -20.83 17.68
C GLY A 242 23.85 -21.04 16.32
N ARG A 243 23.39 -21.99 15.50
CA ARG A 243 23.91 -22.21 14.14
C ARG A 243 23.56 -21.09 13.18
N LEU A 244 22.40 -20.46 13.38
CA LEU A 244 21.97 -19.31 12.62
C LEU A 244 22.11 -18.07 13.49
N SER A 245 22.61 -16.98 12.90
CA SER A 245 22.71 -15.70 13.59
C SER A 245 22.39 -14.53 12.69
N SER A 246 21.85 -13.48 13.28
CA SER A 246 21.69 -12.16 12.65
C SER A 246 22.04 -11.07 13.67
N ASN A 247 22.50 -9.92 13.19
CA ASN A 247 22.81 -8.76 14.05
C ASN A 247 22.24 -7.49 13.40
N SER A 248 21.60 -6.61 14.17
CA SER A 248 20.99 -5.39 13.62
C SER A 248 21.99 -4.28 13.23
N ASP A 249 23.24 -4.33 13.70
CA ASP A 249 24.14 -3.17 13.64
C ASP A 249 24.71 -2.86 12.26
N PHE A 250 24.85 -3.87 11.38
CA PHE A 250 25.40 -3.65 10.04
C PHE A 250 24.47 -2.87 9.10
N LEU A 251 23.20 -2.70 9.47
CA LEU A 251 22.18 -2.06 8.64
C LEU A 251 22.09 -0.55 8.84
N ARG A 252 22.69 -0.01 9.90
CA ARG A 252 22.65 1.43 10.24
C ARG A 252 23.43 2.31 9.25
N ASP A 253 24.37 1.71 8.51
CA ASP A 253 25.21 2.38 7.52
C ASP A 253 24.72 2.19 6.06
N LEU A 254 23.52 1.61 5.86
CA LEU A 254 22.98 1.37 4.52
C LEU A 254 22.35 2.62 3.88
N ALA A 255 22.48 2.70 2.55
CA ALA A 255 22.04 3.80 1.70
C ALA A 255 20.49 4.00 1.69
N PRO A 256 20.00 5.21 1.32
CA PRO A 256 18.57 5.56 1.22
C PRO A 256 17.69 4.49 0.58
N VAL A 257 16.54 4.18 1.18
CA VAL A 257 15.51 3.31 0.57
C VAL A 257 14.46 4.20 -0.10
N VAL A 258 14.24 3.99 -1.39
CA VAL A 258 13.17 4.66 -2.14
C VAL A 258 11.85 3.93 -1.92
N VAL A 259 10.85 4.63 -1.37
CA VAL A 259 9.50 4.10 -1.15
C VAL A 259 8.52 4.95 -1.94
N HIS A 260 7.73 4.33 -2.82
CA HIS A 260 6.72 5.01 -3.65
C HIS A 260 7.24 6.20 -4.49
N GLY A 261 8.51 6.17 -4.91
CA GLY A 261 9.11 7.23 -5.72
C GLY A 261 9.67 8.40 -4.91
N GLU A 262 9.57 8.37 -3.59
CA GLU A 262 10.23 9.33 -2.71
C GLU A 262 11.53 8.72 -2.16
N GLU A 263 12.65 9.44 -2.35
CA GLU A 263 13.91 9.13 -1.67
C GLU A 263 13.79 9.46 -0.18
N ARG A 264 13.78 8.44 0.67
CA ARG A 264 13.95 8.64 2.12
C ARG A 264 15.43 8.48 2.46
N SER A 265 16.09 9.60 2.78
CA SER A 265 17.49 9.60 3.19
C SER A 265 17.68 8.78 4.46
N MET A 266 18.59 7.80 4.43
CA MET A 266 18.99 7.00 5.60
C MET A 266 20.01 7.74 6.50
N SER A 267 20.48 8.92 6.10
CA SER A 267 21.39 9.77 6.90
C SER A 267 20.68 10.85 7.73
N ASP A 268 19.35 10.81 7.81
CA ASP A 268 18.57 11.72 8.65
C ASP A 268 18.85 11.43 10.14
N PRO A 269 19.25 12.44 10.95
CA PRO A 269 19.48 12.28 12.38
C PRO A 269 18.27 11.76 13.19
N ARG A 270 17.08 11.63 12.57
CA ARG A 270 15.94 10.82 13.05
C ARG A 270 16.16 9.28 13.00
N SER A 271 17.39 8.82 12.82
CA SER A 271 17.81 7.39 12.81
C SER A 271 17.33 6.51 13.98
N GLU A 272 16.73 7.08 15.03
CA GLU A 272 16.07 6.35 16.12
C GLU A 272 14.71 5.74 15.72
N GLU A 273 14.14 6.14 14.58
CA GLU A 273 12.85 5.65 14.05
C GLU A 273 12.98 4.48 13.05
N GLN A 274 14.19 3.97 12.81
CA GLN A 274 14.37 2.84 11.90
C GLN A 274 13.82 1.56 12.51
N HIS A 275 12.87 0.96 11.80
CA HIS A 275 12.26 -0.33 12.13
C HIS A 275 12.92 -1.41 11.28
N PHE A 276 13.15 -2.58 11.87
CA PHE A 276 13.72 -3.75 11.22
C PHE A 276 12.82 -4.95 11.42
N ILE A 277 12.89 -5.90 10.49
CA ILE A 277 12.27 -7.22 10.61
C ILE A 277 13.35 -8.27 10.46
N THR A 278 13.51 -9.15 11.46
CA THR A 278 14.33 -10.36 11.36
C THR A 278 13.44 -11.58 11.06
N GLN A 279 13.80 -12.35 10.05
CA GLN A 279 13.06 -13.52 9.56
C GLN A 279 13.99 -14.65 9.12
N LEU A 280 13.45 -15.86 9.01
CA LEU A 280 14.14 -17.00 8.41
C LEU A 280 13.80 -17.08 6.91
N ILE A 281 14.78 -16.82 6.05
CA ILE A 281 14.61 -16.78 4.60
C ILE A 281 15.67 -17.67 3.97
N GLY A 282 15.23 -18.66 3.17
CA GLY A 282 16.16 -19.59 2.50
C GLY A 282 17.03 -20.43 3.45
N GLY A 283 16.65 -20.55 4.73
CA GLY A 283 17.44 -21.23 5.75
C GLY A 283 18.41 -20.33 6.52
N GLU A 284 18.42 -19.02 6.26
CA GLU A 284 19.28 -18.05 6.94
C GLU A 284 18.44 -17.03 7.72
N LEU A 285 18.97 -16.52 8.84
CA LEU A 285 18.37 -15.40 9.56
C LEU A 285 18.78 -14.09 8.89
N ILE A 286 17.82 -13.41 8.29
CA ILE A 286 18.03 -12.14 7.61
C ILE A 286 17.29 -11.06 8.39
N THR A 287 17.98 -9.95 8.66
CA THR A 287 17.38 -8.72 9.19
C THR A 287 17.33 -7.71 8.05
N GLU A 288 16.13 -7.18 7.79
CA GLU A 288 15.87 -6.21 6.73
C GLU A 288 15.21 -4.95 7.32
N VAL A 289 15.33 -3.82 6.63
CA VAL A 289 14.59 -2.60 7.00
C VAL A 289 13.08 -2.83 6.78
N ALA A 290 12.30 -2.46 7.78
CA ALA A 290 10.84 -2.49 7.73
C ALA A 290 10.30 -1.20 7.12
N ILE A 291 9.29 -1.34 6.27
CA ILE A 291 8.56 -0.25 5.62
C ILE A 291 7.11 -0.34 6.08
N GLN A 292 6.58 0.78 6.58
CA GLN A 292 5.18 0.86 6.97
C GLN A 292 4.30 1.09 5.73
N ILE A 293 3.33 0.21 5.52
CA ILE A 293 2.32 0.30 4.45
C ILE A 293 0.94 0.28 5.10
N GLY A 294 0.33 1.46 5.27
CA GLY A 294 -0.90 1.62 6.04
C GLY A 294 -0.72 1.13 7.48
N ASN A 295 -1.47 0.10 7.87
CA ASN A 295 -1.43 -0.47 9.23
C ASN A 295 -0.54 -1.72 9.35
N ARG A 296 0.32 -2.02 8.36
CA ARG A 296 1.23 -3.18 8.40
C ARG A 296 2.68 -2.78 8.14
N TRP A 297 3.59 -3.62 8.61
CA TRP A 297 5.02 -3.55 8.35
C TRP A 297 5.44 -4.66 7.39
N ALA A 298 6.21 -4.33 6.37
CA ALA A 298 6.73 -5.27 5.38
C ALA A 298 8.17 -4.90 4.99
N THR A 299 8.95 -5.87 4.51
CA THR A 299 10.27 -5.58 3.93
C THR A 299 10.16 -5.25 2.44
N LYS A 300 11.14 -4.56 1.85
CA LYS A 300 11.17 -4.28 0.41
C LYS A 300 11.05 -5.57 -0.41
N ARG A 301 11.72 -6.64 0.00
CA ARG A 301 11.63 -7.97 -0.62
C ARG A 301 10.22 -8.54 -0.55
N GLU A 302 9.52 -8.41 0.57
CA GLU A 302 8.12 -8.86 0.68
C GLU A 302 7.22 -8.10 -0.30
N LEU A 303 7.39 -6.78 -0.41
CA LEU A 303 6.66 -5.96 -1.36
C LEU A 303 6.96 -6.32 -2.82
N ASP A 304 8.24 -6.53 -3.16
CA ASP A 304 8.64 -6.93 -4.51
C ASP A 304 8.09 -8.31 -4.90
N LEU A 305 8.01 -9.24 -3.94
CA LEU A 305 7.39 -10.54 -4.14
C LEU A 305 5.86 -10.45 -4.33
N GLU A 306 5.19 -9.57 -3.58
CA GLU A 306 3.77 -9.29 -3.75
C GLU A 306 3.47 -8.70 -5.13
N ASP A 307 4.24 -7.69 -5.55
CA ASP A 307 4.12 -7.06 -6.87
C ASP A 307 4.37 -8.06 -7.99
N ALA A 308 5.43 -8.88 -7.88
CA ALA A 308 5.72 -9.93 -8.84
C ALA A 308 4.60 -10.97 -8.91
N SER A 309 4.06 -11.39 -7.77
CA SER A 309 2.94 -12.33 -7.69
C SER A 309 1.70 -11.75 -8.37
N GLN A 310 1.36 -10.49 -8.09
CA GLN A 310 0.22 -9.80 -8.68
C GLN A 310 0.38 -9.65 -10.20
N ALA A 311 1.58 -9.32 -10.67
CA ALA A 311 1.89 -9.27 -12.10
C ALA A 311 1.76 -10.65 -12.77
N MET A 312 2.21 -11.72 -12.13
CA MET A 312 2.06 -13.09 -12.63
C MET A 312 0.59 -13.52 -12.71
N ILE A 313 -0.22 -13.21 -11.68
CA ILE A 313 -1.66 -13.50 -11.68
C ILE A 313 -2.35 -12.76 -12.83
N SER A 314 -2.03 -11.48 -13.01
CA SER A 314 -2.59 -10.65 -14.08
C SER A 314 -2.20 -11.18 -15.46
N ALA A 315 -0.93 -11.54 -15.65
CA ALA A 315 -0.44 -12.13 -16.90
C ALA A 315 -1.10 -13.49 -17.21
N ARG A 316 -1.35 -14.31 -16.18
CA ARG A 316 -2.06 -15.59 -16.33
C ARG A 316 -3.50 -15.37 -16.76
N GLN A 317 -4.22 -14.43 -16.13
CA GLN A 317 -5.59 -14.10 -16.48
C GLN A 317 -5.68 -13.57 -17.92
N ALA A 318 -4.75 -12.71 -18.32
CA ALA A 318 -4.67 -12.20 -19.68
C ALA A 318 -4.50 -13.33 -20.71
N ARG A 319 -3.60 -14.30 -20.45
CA ARG A 319 -3.41 -15.47 -21.33
C ARG A 319 -4.67 -16.34 -21.42
N GLU A 320 -5.33 -16.59 -20.30
CA GLU A 320 -6.57 -17.39 -20.29
C GLU A 320 -7.68 -16.73 -21.12
N LEU A 321 -7.82 -15.40 -21.02
CA LEU A 321 -8.78 -14.64 -21.82
C LEU A 321 -8.41 -14.63 -23.31
N GLU A 322 -7.12 -14.53 -23.65
CA GLU A 322 -6.63 -14.65 -25.01
C GLU A 322 -6.94 -16.03 -25.62
N GLU A 323 -6.71 -17.11 -24.87
CA GLU A 323 -7.06 -18.47 -25.28
C GLU A 323 -8.57 -18.63 -25.51
N LYS A 324 -9.42 -18.10 -24.62
CA LYS A 324 -10.88 -18.10 -24.79
C LYS A 324 -11.31 -17.30 -26.02
N ALA A 325 -10.71 -16.14 -26.26
CA ALA A 325 -10.99 -15.32 -27.44
C ALA A 325 -10.64 -16.06 -28.74
N GLU A 326 -9.49 -16.74 -28.77
CA GLU A 326 -9.06 -17.54 -29.93
C GLU A 326 -9.99 -18.74 -30.17
N GLN A 327 -10.42 -19.44 -29.12
CA GLN A 327 -11.40 -20.53 -29.20
C GLN A 327 -12.74 -20.06 -29.77
N GLU A 328 -13.30 -18.97 -29.25
CA GLU A 328 -14.55 -18.39 -29.75
C GLU A 328 -14.41 -17.95 -31.21
N LYS A 329 -13.28 -17.35 -31.59
CA LYS A 329 -13.00 -17.02 -33.01
C LYS A 329 -13.01 -18.29 -33.88
N LEU A 330 -12.44 -19.41 -33.42
CA LEU A 330 -12.47 -20.67 -34.15
C LEU A 330 -13.90 -21.22 -34.30
N PHE A 331 -14.73 -21.18 -33.26
CA PHE A 331 -16.15 -21.55 -33.35
C PHE A 331 -16.93 -20.64 -34.31
N GLY A 332 -16.62 -19.34 -34.31
CA GLY A 332 -17.13 -18.38 -35.28
C GLY A 332 -16.77 -18.78 -36.72
N ASN A 333 -15.50 -19.11 -36.97
CA ASN A 333 -15.02 -19.56 -38.29
C ASN A 333 -15.72 -20.85 -38.74
N GLN A 334 -15.91 -21.81 -37.83
CA GLN A 334 -16.62 -23.06 -38.12
C GLN A 334 -18.08 -22.80 -38.51
N SER A 335 -18.80 -22.00 -37.72
CA SER A 335 -20.19 -21.60 -38.00
C SER A 335 -20.29 -20.84 -39.33
N PHE A 336 -19.33 -19.95 -39.61
CA PHE A 336 -19.28 -19.20 -40.86
C PHE A 336 -19.12 -20.13 -42.08
N SER A 337 -18.26 -21.15 -41.99
CA SER A 337 -18.06 -22.11 -43.10
C SER A 337 -19.30 -22.96 -43.38
N LYS A 338 -20.14 -23.20 -42.36
CA LYS A 338 -21.47 -23.83 -42.47
C LYS A 338 -22.58 -22.87 -42.94
N ARG A 339 -22.26 -21.59 -43.18
CA ARG A 339 -23.20 -20.51 -43.52
C ARG A 339 -24.19 -20.15 -42.40
N GLU A 340 -23.86 -20.50 -41.15
CA GLU A 340 -24.63 -20.15 -39.95
C GLU A 340 -24.21 -18.76 -39.46
N TYR A 341 -24.47 -17.73 -40.26
CA TYR A 341 -23.89 -16.39 -40.05
C TYR A 341 -24.33 -15.71 -38.75
N ALA A 342 -25.55 -15.95 -38.28
CA ALA A 342 -26.03 -15.42 -37.01
C ALA A 342 -25.25 -16.02 -35.83
N GLN A 343 -25.05 -17.34 -35.83
CA GLN A 343 -24.27 -18.04 -34.81
C GLN A 343 -22.79 -17.64 -34.87
N ALA A 344 -22.23 -17.50 -36.06
CA ALA A 344 -20.87 -17.02 -36.25
C ALA A 344 -20.67 -15.61 -35.65
N ALA A 345 -21.64 -14.70 -35.87
CA ALA A 345 -21.58 -13.35 -35.30
C ALA A 345 -21.63 -13.33 -33.77
N VAL A 346 -22.35 -14.27 -33.14
CA VAL A 346 -22.36 -14.44 -31.68
C VAL A 346 -20.97 -14.83 -31.19
N HIS A 347 -20.37 -15.88 -31.76
CA HIS A 347 -19.02 -16.32 -31.38
C HIS A 347 -17.96 -15.22 -31.58
N TYR A 348 -18.00 -14.47 -32.69
CA TYR A 348 -17.08 -13.35 -32.86
C TYR A 348 -17.32 -12.20 -31.88
N THR A 349 -18.57 -12.01 -31.41
CA THR A 349 -18.87 -11.02 -30.36
C THR A 349 -18.24 -11.45 -29.05
N THR A 350 -18.46 -12.70 -28.63
CA THR A 350 -17.82 -13.25 -27.42
C THR A 350 -16.30 -13.17 -27.49
N ALA A 351 -15.70 -13.45 -28.65
CA ALA A 351 -14.27 -13.32 -28.87
C ALA A 351 -13.77 -11.87 -28.72
N ILE A 352 -14.53 -10.89 -29.21
CA ILE A 352 -14.22 -9.46 -29.03
C ILE A 352 -14.36 -9.06 -27.56
N ASP A 353 -15.40 -9.53 -26.88
CA ASP A 353 -15.61 -9.20 -25.47
C ASP A 353 -14.45 -9.71 -24.60
N TYR A 354 -14.03 -10.97 -24.79
CA TYR A 354 -12.81 -11.48 -24.12
C TYR A 354 -11.57 -10.66 -24.48
N ALA A 355 -11.42 -10.27 -25.75
CA ALA A 355 -10.27 -9.48 -26.18
C ALA A 355 -10.23 -8.07 -25.58
N LEU A 356 -11.40 -7.46 -25.33
CA LEU A 356 -11.51 -6.14 -24.73
C LEU A 356 -11.38 -6.19 -23.20
N THR A 357 -11.77 -7.29 -22.55
CA THR A 357 -11.60 -7.44 -21.08
C THR A 357 -10.15 -7.43 -20.61
N VAL A 358 -9.18 -7.69 -21.50
CA VAL A 358 -7.74 -7.63 -21.20
C VAL A 358 -7.19 -6.20 -21.35
N SER A 359 -7.91 -5.32 -22.06
CA SER A 359 -7.43 -3.99 -22.47
C SER A 359 -8.05 -2.89 -21.61
N ASP A 360 -7.51 -2.68 -20.41
CA ASP A 360 -7.74 -1.45 -19.64
C ASP A 360 -6.52 -0.48 -19.68
N ALA A 361 -5.38 -0.88 -20.25
CA ALA A 361 -4.18 -0.03 -20.36
C ALA A 361 -3.20 -0.38 -21.52
N GLY A 362 -3.62 -1.12 -22.56
CA GLY A 362 -2.72 -1.55 -23.65
C GLY A 362 -3.41 -1.89 -24.97
N ASP A 363 -2.60 -2.10 -26.02
CA ASP A 363 -3.06 -2.46 -27.36
C ASP A 363 -4.05 -3.65 -27.31
N PRO A 364 -5.19 -3.59 -28.01
CA PRO A 364 -6.12 -4.71 -28.08
C PRO A 364 -5.43 -6.02 -28.48
N ILE A 365 -5.89 -7.17 -27.97
CA ILE A 365 -5.32 -8.48 -28.34
C ILE A 365 -5.18 -8.58 -29.85
N ALA A 366 -4.07 -9.15 -30.33
CA ALA A 366 -3.70 -9.18 -31.74
C ALA A 366 -4.82 -9.68 -32.68
N LEU A 367 -5.74 -10.52 -32.21
CA LEU A 367 -6.86 -11.06 -32.99
C LEU A 367 -8.09 -10.14 -33.10
N THR A 368 -8.18 -9.05 -32.32
CA THR A 368 -9.39 -8.22 -32.19
C THR A 368 -9.87 -7.66 -33.53
N HIS A 369 -8.96 -7.10 -34.33
CA HIS A 369 -9.26 -6.59 -35.67
C HIS A 369 -9.77 -7.70 -36.63
N ILE A 370 -9.29 -8.93 -36.46
CA ILE A 370 -9.73 -10.10 -37.25
C ILE A 370 -11.17 -10.44 -36.90
N CYS A 371 -11.52 -10.49 -35.61
CA CYS A 371 -12.88 -10.78 -35.15
C CYS A 371 -13.87 -9.72 -35.63
N TYR A 372 -13.54 -8.42 -35.54
CA TYR A 372 -14.37 -7.36 -36.13
C TYR A 372 -14.57 -7.54 -37.64
N SER A 373 -13.50 -7.84 -38.40
CA SER A 373 -13.61 -8.07 -39.85
C SER A 373 -14.47 -9.28 -40.21
N ASN A 374 -14.39 -10.35 -39.40
CA ASN A 374 -15.17 -11.56 -39.62
C ASN A 374 -16.64 -11.38 -39.21
N ARG A 375 -16.91 -10.67 -38.11
CA ARG A 375 -18.28 -10.31 -37.71
C ARG A 375 -18.94 -9.36 -38.71
N ALA A 376 -18.19 -8.40 -39.26
CA ALA A 376 -18.64 -7.58 -40.39
C ALA A 376 -19.02 -8.43 -41.60
N ALA A 377 -18.25 -9.49 -41.91
CA ALA A 377 -18.58 -10.43 -42.97
C ALA A 377 -19.92 -11.14 -42.71
N CYS A 378 -20.17 -11.56 -41.47
CA CYS A 378 -21.43 -12.17 -41.07
C CYS A 378 -22.60 -11.19 -41.28
N PHE A 379 -22.45 -9.95 -40.82
CA PHE A 379 -23.48 -8.93 -40.97
C PHE A 379 -23.78 -8.58 -42.43
N LEU A 380 -22.77 -8.59 -43.32
CA LEU A 380 -22.99 -8.46 -44.76
C LEU A 380 -23.87 -9.58 -45.31
N GLN A 381 -23.63 -10.84 -44.91
CA GLN A 381 -24.43 -11.99 -45.35
C GLN A 381 -25.86 -11.96 -44.77
N LEU A 382 -26.03 -11.35 -43.59
CA LEU A 382 -27.33 -11.19 -42.93
C LEU A 382 -28.12 -9.95 -43.38
N GLY A 383 -27.59 -9.14 -44.30
CA GLY A 383 -28.23 -7.88 -44.71
C GLY A 383 -28.12 -6.73 -43.69
N GLN A 384 -27.36 -6.90 -42.61
CA GLN A 384 -27.19 -5.90 -41.55
C GLN A 384 -26.05 -4.94 -41.88
N HIS A 385 -26.18 -4.19 -42.98
CA HIS A 385 -25.09 -3.44 -43.59
C HIS A 385 -24.50 -2.34 -42.70
N GLU A 386 -25.32 -1.65 -41.90
CA GLU A 386 -24.81 -0.62 -40.99
C GLU A 386 -23.98 -1.18 -39.84
N LYS A 387 -24.34 -2.36 -39.33
CA LYS A 387 -23.50 -3.05 -38.34
C LYS A 387 -22.19 -3.52 -38.96
N ALA A 388 -22.24 -4.00 -40.22
CA ALA A 388 -21.03 -4.37 -40.95
C ALA A 388 -20.10 -3.17 -41.18
N LEU A 389 -20.65 -1.99 -41.47
CA LEU A 389 -19.87 -0.75 -41.59
C LEU A 389 -19.21 -0.38 -40.26
N ALA A 390 -19.97 -0.38 -39.16
CA ALA A 390 -19.45 -0.07 -37.83
C ALA A 390 -18.31 -1.02 -37.42
N ASP A 391 -18.47 -2.32 -37.64
CA ASP A 391 -17.42 -3.32 -37.36
C ASP A 391 -16.19 -3.14 -38.27
N ALA A 392 -16.39 -2.81 -39.53
CA ALA A 392 -15.29 -2.53 -40.45
C ALA A 392 -14.48 -1.29 -40.03
N GLU A 393 -15.14 -0.26 -39.51
CA GLU A 393 -14.47 0.93 -38.96
C GLU A 393 -13.73 0.64 -37.67
N SER A 394 -14.32 -0.16 -36.76
CA SER A 394 -13.62 -0.64 -35.55
C SER A 394 -12.38 -1.47 -35.90
N CYS A 395 -12.48 -2.34 -36.91
CA CYS A 395 -11.36 -3.10 -37.44
C CYS A 395 -10.21 -2.20 -37.92
N ILE A 396 -10.53 -1.15 -38.70
CA ILE A 396 -9.54 -0.19 -39.21
C ILE A 396 -8.91 0.64 -38.10
N ARG A 397 -9.69 1.05 -37.07
CA ARG A 397 -9.15 1.79 -35.91
C ARG A 397 -8.12 0.98 -35.13
N ILE A 398 -8.32 -0.33 -35.01
CA ILE A 398 -7.40 -1.22 -34.29
C ILE A 398 -6.19 -1.57 -35.16
N LYS A 399 -6.38 -1.79 -36.46
CA LYS A 399 -5.31 -2.14 -37.39
C LYS A 399 -5.54 -1.51 -38.75
N ASP A 400 -4.88 -0.39 -38.99
CA ASP A 400 -5.08 0.48 -40.16
C ASP A 400 -4.37 0.00 -41.44
N ASP A 401 -3.51 -1.02 -41.34
CA ASP A 401 -2.85 -1.73 -42.44
C ASP A 401 -3.56 -3.05 -42.81
N PHE A 402 -4.68 -3.38 -42.16
CA PHE A 402 -5.43 -4.60 -42.43
C PHE A 402 -6.41 -4.42 -43.61
N HIS A 403 -5.99 -4.83 -44.81
CA HIS A 403 -6.77 -4.69 -46.06
C HIS A 403 -8.23 -5.18 -45.93
N LYS A 404 -8.50 -6.25 -45.16
CA LYS A 404 -9.86 -6.79 -45.01
C LYS A 404 -10.79 -5.80 -44.31
N GLY A 405 -10.31 -4.98 -43.38
CA GLY A 405 -11.13 -3.95 -42.74
C GLY A 405 -11.70 -2.97 -43.77
N TYR A 406 -10.84 -2.44 -44.64
CA TYR A 406 -11.23 -1.56 -45.74
C TYR A 406 -12.12 -2.25 -46.77
N PHE A 407 -11.83 -3.52 -47.10
CA PHE A 407 -12.69 -4.30 -47.99
C PHE A 407 -14.10 -4.49 -47.41
N ARG A 408 -14.22 -4.81 -46.12
CA ARG A 408 -15.53 -4.91 -45.44
C ARG A 408 -16.27 -3.58 -45.43
N LYS A 409 -15.59 -2.47 -45.17
CA LYS A 409 -16.16 -1.11 -45.23
C LYS A 409 -16.70 -0.80 -46.63
N GLY A 410 -15.88 -1.05 -47.66
CA GLY A 410 -16.27 -0.89 -49.06
C GLY A 410 -17.50 -1.72 -49.43
N MET A 411 -17.52 -3.00 -49.03
CA MET A 411 -18.65 -3.90 -49.29
C MET A 411 -19.93 -3.51 -48.54
N ALA A 412 -19.83 -3.00 -47.31
CA ALA A 412 -20.98 -2.51 -46.57
C ALA A 412 -21.60 -1.28 -47.26
N LEU A 413 -20.77 -0.29 -47.61
CA LEU A 413 -21.19 0.90 -48.34
C LEU A 413 -21.79 0.56 -49.71
N HIS A 414 -21.19 -0.42 -50.39
CA HIS A 414 -21.70 -0.94 -51.65
C HIS A 414 -23.10 -1.55 -51.52
N ALA A 415 -23.34 -2.35 -50.48
CA ALA A 415 -24.65 -2.95 -50.22
C ALA A 415 -25.72 -1.89 -49.88
N MET A 416 -25.30 -0.72 -49.40
CA MET A 416 -26.16 0.43 -49.10
C MET A 416 -26.26 1.43 -50.25
N ALA A 417 -25.75 1.08 -51.44
CA ALA A 417 -25.69 1.93 -52.62
C ALA A 417 -24.94 3.27 -52.44
N ARG A 418 -24.08 3.38 -51.42
CA ARG A 418 -23.21 4.52 -51.12
C ARG A 418 -21.89 4.41 -51.88
N TYR A 419 -21.96 4.28 -53.20
CA TYR A 419 -20.81 3.93 -54.04
C TYR A 419 -19.68 4.97 -54.01
N ARG A 420 -20.02 6.27 -53.89
CA ARG A 420 -19.04 7.36 -53.78
C ARG A 420 -18.13 7.20 -52.56
N GLU A 421 -18.65 6.69 -51.46
CA GLU A 421 -17.89 6.44 -50.23
C GLU A 421 -17.20 5.06 -50.25
N ALA A 422 -17.78 4.09 -50.98
CA ALA A 422 -17.21 2.75 -51.10
C ALA A 422 -15.89 2.74 -51.88
N LEU A 423 -15.77 3.55 -52.94
CA LEU A 423 -14.61 3.56 -53.84
C LEU A 423 -13.28 3.86 -53.12
N PRO A 424 -13.15 4.92 -52.28
CA PRO A 424 -11.93 5.16 -51.51
C PRO A 424 -11.56 4.00 -50.59
N ALA A 425 -12.54 3.37 -49.93
CA ALA A 425 -12.29 2.24 -49.05
C ALA A 425 -11.80 1.01 -49.84
N LEU A 426 -12.43 0.69 -50.98
CA LEU A 426 -12.01 -0.41 -51.83
C LEU A 426 -10.63 -0.15 -52.48
N GLY A 427 -10.33 1.09 -52.87
CA GLY A 427 -9.02 1.49 -53.35
C GLY A 427 -7.94 1.26 -52.27
N ARG A 428 -8.20 1.71 -51.05
CA ARG A 428 -7.28 1.47 -49.92
C ARG A 428 -7.10 -0.01 -49.60
N ALA A 429 -8.17 -0.81 -49.70
CA ALA A 429 -8.08 -2.26 -49.54
C ALA A 429 -7.17 -2.89 -50.61
N LEU A 430 -7.23 -2.41 -51.85
CA LEU A 430 -6.39 -2.89 -52.94
C LEU A 430 -4.92 -2.52 -52.74
N ASP A 431 -4.64 -1.30 -52.29
CA ASP A 431 -3.28 -0.82 -52.02
C ASP A 431 -2.58 -1.63 -50.92
N LEU A 432 -3.34 -2.06 -49.90
CA LEU A 432 -2.85 -2.82 -48.75
C LEU A 432 -2.82 -4.35 -48.98
N GLU A 433 -3.51 -4.86 -50.01
CA GLU A 433 -3.57 -6.29 -50.31
C GLU A 433 -2.25 -6.78 -50.91
N ASN A 434 -1.86 -8.02 -50.60
CA ASN A 434 -0.68 -8.63 -51.21
C ASN A 434 -0.95 -8.91 -52.70
N PRO A 435 -0.16 -8.33 -53.64
CA PRO A 435 -0.37 -8.55 -55.07
C PRO A 435 -0.30 -10.03 -55.52
N LYS A 436 0.35 -10.89 -54.73
CA LYS A 436 0.42 -12.33 -54.99
C LYS A 436 -0.90 -13.06 -54.70
N ASN A 437 -1.79 -12.48 -53.89
CA ASN A 437 -3.10 -13.03 -53.58
C ASN A 437 -4.10 -12.71 -54.71
N LYS A 438 -3.91 -13.38 -55.87
CA LYS A 438 -4.67 -13.12 -57.10
C LYS A 438 -6.18 -13.18 -56.90
N THR A 439 -6.67 -14.04 -56.01
CA THR A 439 -8.10 -14.19 -55.72
C THR A 439 -8.65 -12.95 -55.02
N SER A 440 -8.01 -12.48 -53.95
CA SER A 440 -8.47 -11.30 -53.21
C SER A 440 -8.34 -10.02 -54.06
N VAL A 441 -7.21 -9.86 -54.75
CA VAL A 441 -6.99 -8.73 -55.67
C VAL A 441 -8.08 -8.68 -56.75
N ARG A 442 -8.47 -9.83 -57.32
CA ARG A 442 -9.55 -9.90 -58.29
C ARG A 442 -10.89 -9.49 -57.69
N GLN A 443 -11.23 -10.01 -56.50
CA GLN A 443 -12.48 -9.68 -55.81
C GLN A 443 -12.60 -8.18 -55.52
N ILE A 444 -11.51 -7.55 -55.04
CA ILE A 444 -11.50 -6.11 -54.77
C ILE A 444 -11.69 -5.32 -56.06
N LYS A 445 -10.98 -5.69 -57.15
CA LYS A 445 -11.12 -5.02 -58.46
C LYS A 445 -12.54 -5.15 -59.04
N GLU A 446 -13.16 -6.32 -58.94
CA GLU A 446 -14.54 -6.53 -59.37
C GLU A 446 -15.52 -5.63 -58.58
N ALA A 447 -15.32 -5.50 -57.26
CA ALA A 447 -16.12 -4.61 -56.43
C ALA A 447 -15.92 -3.12 -56.80
N VAL A 448 -14.69 -2.70 -57.12
CA VAL A 448 -14.39 -1.34 -57.60
C VAL A 448 -15.11 -1.08 -58.93
N GLN A 449 -14.95 -1.95 -59.92
CA GLN A 449 -15.58 -1.79 -61.24
C GLN A 449 -17.11 -1.71 -61.16
N PHE A 450 -17.72 -2.52 -60.29
CA PHE A 450 -19.16 -2.45 -60.06
C PHE A 450 -19.56 -1.10 -59.45
N ALA A 451 -18.86 -0.66 -58.40
CA ALA A 451 -19.15 0.60 -57.73
C ALA A 451 -19.01 1.80 -58.69
N GLU A 452 -18.01 1.80 -59.57
CA GLU A 452 -17.82 2.81 -60.61
C GLU A 452 -18.98 2.82 -61.62
N ALA A 453 -19.37 1.64 -62.13
CA ALA A 453 -20.47 1.51 -63.09
C ALA A 453 -21.81 1.99 -62.49
N MET A 454 -22.08 1.63 -61.23
CA MET A 454 -23.29 2.04 -60.53
C MET A 454 -23.30 3.52 -60.19
N LEU A 455 -22.17 4.08 -59.76
CA LEU A 455 -22.04 5.53 -59.53
C LEU A 455 -22.25 6.31 -60.84
N ALA A 456 -21.66 5.86 -61.95
CA ALA A 456 -21.88 6.48 -63.26
C ALA A 456 -23.35 6.44 -63.68
N LYS A 457 -24.08 5.36 -63.36
CA LYS A 457 -25.52 5.26 -63.59
C LYS A 457 -26.32 6.21 -62.70
N GLN A 458 -25.97 6.33 -61.42
CA GLN A 458 -26.59 7.26 -60.48
C GLN A 458 -26.36 8.74 -60.84
N MET A 459 -25.24 9.06 -61.50
CA MET A 459 -24.93 10.42 -61.94
C MET A 459 -25.56 10.79 -63.30
N ARG A 460 -26.07 9.79 -64.04
CA ARG A 460 -26.69 9.96 -65.37
C ARG A 460 -28.22 9.98 -65.33
N GLY A 461 -28.82 9.47 -64.27
CA GLY A 461 -30.26 9.60 -63.98
C GLY A 461 -30.48 10.76 -63.01
#